data_AF-A0A8D6U2H7-F1
#
_entry.id   AF-A0A8D6U2H7-F1
#
_cell.length_a   1.000
_cell.length_b   1.000
_cell.length_c   1.000
_cell.angle_alpha   90.00
_cell.angle_beta   90.00
_cell.angle_gamma   90.00
#
_symmetry.space_group_name_H-M   'P 1'
#
loop_
_entity.id
_entity.type
_entity.pdbx_description
1 polymer ?
#
loop_
_entity_poly.entity_id
_entity_poly.type
_entity_poly.pdbx_seq_one_letter_code
_entity_poly.pdbx_strand_id
1 'polypeptide(L)'
;MKNQKQLRPEDIYKITETVIHRKAVDKYSHLATLEEVIENDYNLNIPRYVDTFEEEEPIDLAYIQGQIDEVDAEIAKANQTLANHFKELGVLK
;
A
#
# COMPACT_ATOMS: atom_id res chain seq x y z
N MET A 1 -5.79 23.60 -3.73
CA MET A 1 -4.35 23.90 -3.86
C MET A 1 -3.63 22.59 -4.14
N LYS A 2 -2.79 22.55 -5.18
CA LYS A 2 -2.21 21.30 -5.71
C LYS A 2 -1.20 20.72 -4.69
N ASN A 3 -1.47 19.51 -4.20
CA ASN A 3 -0.47 18.67 -3.51
C ASN A 3 0.54 18.13 -4.53
N GLN A 4 1.40 19.00 -5.06
CA GLN A 4 2.58 18.57 -5.82
C GLN A 4 3.65 18.17 -4.81
N LYS A 5 3.90 16.86 -4.70
CA LYS A 5 5.04 16.35 -3.95
C LYS A 5 6.30 16.92 -4.63
N GLN A 6 7.12 17.66 -3.88
CA GLN A 6 8.41 18.12 -4.38
C GLN A 6 9.35 16.92 -4.48
N LEU A 7 10.12 16.87 -5.56
CA LEU A 7 11.18 15.88 -5.70
C LEU A 7 12.28 16.19 -4.69
N ARG A 8 12.64 15.21 -3.87
CA ARG A 8 13.77 15.34 -2.96
C ARG A 8 15.07 15.24 -3.77
N PRO A 9 16.20 15.77 -3.26
CA PRO A 9 17.50 15.65 -3.92
C PRO A 9 17.87 14.19 -4.28
N GLU A 10 17.54 13.23 -3.41
CA GLU A 10 17.74 11.80 -3.64
C GLU A 10 16.91 11.23 -4.80
N ASP A 11 15.67 11.71 -4.99
CA ASP A 11 14.81 11.30 -6.10
C ASP A 11 15.40 11.79 -7.43
N ILE A 12 15.84 13.07 -7.44
CA ILE A 12 16.50 13.69 -8.60
C ILE A 12 17.76 12.91 -8.96
N TYR A 13 18.62 12.65 -7.99
CA TYR A 13 19.86 11.91 -8.18
C TYR A 13 19.60 10.52 -8.77
N LYS A 14 18.64 9.77 -8.20
CA LYS A 14 18.27 8.43 -8.69
C LYS A 14 17.79 8.46 -10.14
N ILE A 15 16.93 9.42 -10.50
CA ILE A 15 16.44 9.59 -11.87
C ILE A 15 17.61 9.90 -12.81
N THR A 16 18.44 10.89 -12.48
CA THR A 16 19.55 11.31 -13.35
C THR A 16 20.57 10.21 -13.54
N GLU A 17 20.94 9.50 -12.48
CA GLU A 17 21.88 8.39 -12.54
C GLU A 17 21.38 7.24 -13.41
N THR A 18 20.09 6.95 -13.35
CA THR A 18 19.47 5.87 -14.13
C THR A 18 19.44 6.22 -15.61
N VAL A 19 19.07 7.46 -15.95
CA VAL A 19 19.00 7.93 -17.34
C VAL A 19 20.40 8.04 -17.97
N ILE A 20 21.34 8.70 -17.30
CA ILE A 20 22.70 8.95 -17.83
C ILE A 20 23.41 7.63 -18.15
N HIS A 21 23.27 6.63 -17.27
CA HIS A 21 23.92 5.34 -17.43
C HIS A 21 23.07 4.32 -18.19
N ARG A 22 21.87 4.70 -18.67
CA ARG A 22 20.92 3.81 -19.34
C ARG A 22 20.73 2.50 -18.57
N LYS A 23 20.48 2.60 -17.25
CA LYS A 23 20.30 1.42 -16.39
C LYS A 23 18.88 0.88 -16.53
N ALA A 24 18.74 -0.39 -16.91
CA ALA A 24 17.50 -1.13 -16.71
C ALA A 24 17.39 -1.51 -15.23
N VAL A 25 16.26 -1.21 -14.60
CA VAL A 25 16.03 -1.44 -13.17
C VAL A 25 14.63 -2.00 -13.00
N ASP A 26 14.54 -3.15 -12.34
CA ASP A 26 13.27 -3.83 -12.10
C ASP A 26 12.21 -2.87 -11.50
N LYS A 27 11.00 -2.91 -12.05
CA LYS A 27 9.84 -2.07 -11.72
C LYS A 27 10.06 -0.54 -11.76
N TYR A 28 11.19 -0.07 -12.30
CA TYR A 28 11.56 1.36 -12.29
C TYR A 28 11.99 1.91 -13.65
N SER A 29 12.76 1.15 -14.43
CA SER A 29 13.30 1.62 -15.72
C SER A 29 13.45 0.47 -16.72
N HIS A 30 13.04 0.74 -17.96
CA HIS A 30 13.17 -0.18 -19.09
C HIS A 30 13.89 0.50 -20.24
N LEU A 31 14.74 -0.25 -20.94
CA LEU A 31 15.43 0.21 -22.15
C LEU A 31 14.60 -0.18 -23.37
N ALA A 32 13.61 0.65 -23.68
CA ALA A 32 12.73 0.42 -24.81
C ALA A 32 13.52 0.44 -26.14
N THR A 33 13.31 -0.59 -26.98
CA THR A 33 13.85 -0.63 -28.35
C THR A 33 12.96 0.21 -29.29
N LEU A 34 13.46 0.50 -30.50
CA LEU A 34 12.64 1.23 -31.47
C LEU A 34 11.45 0.38 -31.94
N GLU A 35 11.67 -0.91 -32.09
CA GLU A 35 10.66 -1.91 -32.44
C GLU A 35 9.53 -1.93 -31.40
N GLU A 36 9.85 -2.00 -30.10
CA GLU A 36 8.88 -1.94 -29.00
C GLU A 36 8.09 -0.62 -29.00
N VAL A 37 8.74 0.51 -29.31
CA VAL A 37 8.07 1.81 -29.39
C VAL A 37 7.10 1.86 -30.58
N ILE A 38 7.46 1.26 -31.71
CA ILE A 38 6.58 1.13 -32.88
C ILE A 38 5.38 0.23 -32.56
N GLU A 39 5.60 -0.91 -31.93
CA GLU A 39 4.53 -1.84 -31.51
C GLU A 39 3.55 -1.19 -30.53
N ASN A 40 4.03 -0.25 -29.72
CA ASN A 40 3.22 0.55 -28.80
C ASN A 40 2.61 1.81 -29.44
N ASP A 41 2.60 1.94 -30.78
CA ASP A 41 2.07 3.11 -31.51
C ASP A 41 2.72 4.44 -31.06
N TYR A 42 4.01 4.43 -30.73
CA TYR A 42 4.75 5.56 -30.16
C TYR A 42 4.16 6.08 -28.84
N ASN A 43 3.33 5.28 -28.15
CA ASN A 43 2.79 5.60 -26.84
C ASN A 43 3.85 5.35 -25.77
N LEU A 44 4.39 6.42 -25.18
CA LEU A 44 5.46 6.38 -24.17
C LEU A 44 4.93 6.34 -22.73
N ASN A 45 3.67 5.97 -22.51
CA ASN A 45 3.13 5.83 -21.17
C ASN A 45 3.88 4.71 -20.41
N ILE A 46 4.42 5.04 -19.24
CA ILE A 46 5.35 4.20 -18.46
C ILE A 46 4.83 2.77 -18.18
N PRO A 47 3.55 2.54 -17.83
CA PRO A 47 3.03 1.20 -17.58
C PRO A 47 3.08 0.24 -18.78
N ARG A 48 3.38 0.74 -19.99
CA ARG A 48 3.59 -0.11 -21.18
C ARG A 48 4.99 -0.71 -21.25
N TYR A 49 5.95 -0.16 -20.51
CA TYR A 49 7.37 -0.53 -20.59
C TYR A 49 7.91 -0.99 -19.24
N VAL A 50 7.33 -0.51 -18.16
CA VAL A 50 7.74 -0.85 -16.80
C VAL A 50 6.53 -1.42 -16.10
N ASP A 51 6.64 -2.66 -15.64
CA ASP A 51 5.67 -3.23 -14.73
C ASP A 51 5.82 -2.54 -13.37
N THR A 52 4.96 -1.57 -13.11
CA THR A 52 4.91 -0.85 -11.84
C THR A 52 4.03 -1.56 -10.82
N PHE A 53 3.62 -2.81 -11.07
CA PHE A 53 2.83 -3.58 -10.13
C PHE A 53 3.69 -3.97 -8.92
N GLU A 54 3.31 -3.48 -7.76
CA GLU A 54 3.81 -3.97 -6.48
C GLU A 54 2.97 -5.19 -6.11
N GLU A 55 3.62 -6.35 -5.92
CA GLU A 55 2.93 -7.49 -5.33
C GLU A 55 2.55 -7.07 -3.90
N GLU A 56 1.26 -7.05 -3.59
CA GLU A 56 0.80 -6.82 -2.23
C GLU A 56 1.36 -7.93 -1.34
N GLU A 57 1.91 -7.56 -0.18
CA GLU A 57 2.38 -8.58 0.77
C GLU A 57 1.20 -9.50 1.14
N PRO A 58 1.42 -10.82 1.21
CA PRO A 58 0.38 -11.75 1.56
C PRO A 58 -0.16 -11.40 2.95
N ILE A 59 -1.46 -11.19 3.02
CA ILE A 59 -2.15 -10.87 4.27
C ILE A 59 -2.15 -12.11 5.16
N ASP A 60 -1.61 -12.01 6.38
CA ASP A 60 -1.72 -13.07 7.38
C ASP A 60 -3.15 -13.08 7.97
N LEU A 61 -4.01 -13.90 7.37
CA LEU A 61 -5.40 -14.07 7.81
C LEU A 61 -5.51 -14.66 9.22
N ALA A 62 -4.53 -15.47 9.67
CA ALA A 62 -4.55 -16.03 11.00
C ALA A 62 -4.23 -14.97 12.06
N TYR A 63 -3.26 -14.09 11.77
CA TYR A 63 -3.00 -12.93 12.60
C TYR A 63 -4.22 -12.00 12.71
N ILE A 64 -4.85 -11.68 11.57
CA ILE A 64 -6.06 -10.85 11.56
C ILE A 64 -7.20 -11.50 12.35
N GLN A 65 -7.40 -12.81 12.18
CA GLN A 65 -8.41 -13.54 12.96
C GLN A 65 -8.12 -13.47 14.46
N GLY A 66 -6.85 -13.60 14.86
CA GLY A 66 -6.45 -13.44 16.26
C GLY A 66 -6.76 -12.04 16.81
N GLN A 67 -6.55 -10.98 16.01
CA GLN A 67 -6.93 -9.62 16.41
C GLN A 67 -8.45 -9.45 16.55
N ILE A 68 -9.23 -10.07 15.66
CA ILE A 68 -10.70 -10.08 15.75
C ILE A 68 -11.15 -10.75 17.05
N ASP A 69 -10.61 -11.92 17.35
CA ASP A 69 -10.96 -12.68 18.56
C ASP A 69 -10.61 -11.92 19.85
N GLU A 70 -9.48 -11.21 19.85
CA GLU A 70 -9.06 -10.34 20.97
C GLU A 70 -10.05 -9.18 21.17
N VAL A 71 -10.42 -8.49 20.08
CA VAL A 71 -11.39 -7.39 20.12
C VAL A 71 -12.76 -7.89 20.61
N ASP A 72 -13.21 -9.06 20.15
CA ASP A 72 -14.48 -9.66 20.60
C ASP A 72 -14.45 -9.99 22.10
N ALA A 73 -13.33 -10.48 22.62
CA ALA A 73 -13.15 -10.73 24.05
C ALA A 73 -13.19 -9.43 24.88
N GLU A 74 -12.59 -8.35 24.38
CA GLU A 74 -12.66 -7.03 25.02
C GLU A 74 -14.09 -6.49 25.03
N ILE A 75 -14.83 -6.61 23.93
CA ILE A 75 -16.23 -6.22 23.83
C ILE A 75 -17.07 -7.01 24.84
N ALA A 76 -16.88 -8.32 24.93
CA ALA A 76 -17.59 -9.16 25.89
C ALA A 76 -17.34 -8.72 27.35
N LYS A 77 -16.08 -8.42 27.69
CA LYS A 77 -15.69 -7.93 29.02
C LYS A 77 -16.27 -6.55 29.32
N ALA A 78 -16.26 -5.63 28.35
CA ALA A 78 -16.87 -4.31 28.49
C ALA A 78 -18.38 -4.43 28.71
N ASN A 79 -19.06 -5.29 27.95
CA ASN A 79 -20.49 -5.56 28.10
C ASN A 79 -20.83 -6.17 29.46
N GLN A 80 -20.01 -7.09 29.97
CA GLN A 80 -20.19 -7.64 31.32
C GLN A 80 -20.05 -6.56 32.40
N THR A 81 -19.06 -5.67 32.25
CA THR A 81 -18.86 -4.54 33.15
C THR A 81 -20.06 -3.59 33.13
N LEU A 82 -20.56 -3.25 31.93
CA LEU A 82 -21.78 -2.44 31.77
C LEU A 82 -23.00 -3.12 32.40
N ALA A 83 -23.19 -4.42 32.19
CA ALA A 83 -24.29 -5.17 32.77
C ALA A 83 -24.25 -5.15 34.31
N ASN A 84 -23.06 -5.28 34.92
CA ASN A 84 -22.90 -5.17 36.37
C ASN A 84 -23.27 -3.78 36.87
N HIS A 85 -22.81 -2.71 36.21
CA HIS A 85 -23.18 -1.34 36.58
C HIS A 85 -24.69 -1.08 36.44
N PHE A 86 -25.34 -1.60 35.39
CA PHE A 86 -26.79 -1.47 35.23
C PHE A 86 -27.58 -2.22 36.31
N LYS A 87 -27.06 -3.35 36.81
CA LYS A 87 -27.64 -4.10 37.92
C LYS A 87 -27.50 -3.34 39.25
N GLU A 88 -26.34 -2.73 39.51
CA GLU A 88 -26.11 -1.89 40.69
C GLU A 88 -27.01 -0.66 40.71
N LEU A 89 -27.30 -0.08 39.55
CA LEU A 89 -28.19 1.08 39.40
C LEU A 89 -29.69 0.70 39.39
N GLY A 90 -30.04 -0.58 39.49
CA GLY A 90 -31.43 -1.06 39.56
C GLY A 90 -32.22 -0.94 38.26
N VAL A 91 -31.54 -0.74 37.12
CA VAL A 91 -32.16 -0.55 35.79
C VAL A 91 -32.39 -1.89 35.07
N LEU A 92 -31.69 -2.95 35.50
CA LEU A 92 -31.90 -4.35 35.10
C LEU A 92 -32.22 -5.18 36.36
N LYS A 93 -33.34 -5.91 36.35
CA LYS A 93 -33.72 -6.87 37.41
C LYS A 93 -32.93 -8.17 37.29
#